data_AF-A0A918UK29-F1
#
_entry.id   AF-A0A918UK29-F1
#
_cell.length_a   1.000
_cell.length_b   1.000
_cell.length_c   1.000
_cell.angle_alpha   90.00
_cell.angle_beta   90.00
_cell.angle_gamma   90.00
#
_symmetry.space_group_name_H-M   'P 1'
#
loop_
_entity.id
_entity.type
_entity.pdbx_description
1 polymer ?
#
loop_
_entity_poly.entity_id
_entity_poly.type
_entity_poly.pdbx_seq_one_letter_code
_entity_poly.pdbx_strand_id
1 'polypeptide(L)'
;MSEVIGQLESCRYQITTSMDHPSTEVEYEKDFTESEVFLQGPDKLLIHSKGKHGHRGFYYDGELFTHYSYSENNYTTVEAPSTIISMIDTINSQYGVDFPAADFFYPTFTDDLLENFDKLVFLGNKYVEGKDCFHIAATNDKLNVQLWVANDAMNMPVKMLIIHNDQPHSPQYEATFTSWEFNPVLPTSIFSFTPPPGARLIAILPKKH
;
A
#
# COMPACT_ATOMS: atom_id res chain seq x y z
N MET A 1 16.26 -3.96 5.22
CA MET A 1 14.88 -3.46 5.13
C MET A 1 13.93 -4.35 5.93
N SER A 2 13.69 -5.61 5.52
CA SER A 2 12.71 -6.50 6.19
C SER A 2 12.96 -6.70 7.69
N GLU A 3 14.22 -6.81 8.11
CA GLU A 3 14.57 -6.86 9.53
C GLU A 3 14.18 -5.58 10.28
N VAL A 4 14.45 -4.40 9.70
CA VAL A 4 14.09 -3.10 10.31
C VAL A 4 12.57 -3.00 10.43
N ILE A 5 11.84 -3.33 9.37
CA ILE A 5 10.37 -3.31 9.35
C ILE A 5 9.80 -4.29 10.39
N GLY A 6 10.38 -5.47 10.53
CA GLY A 6 9.97 -6.48 11.52
C GLY A 6 10.21 -6.07 12.98
N GLN A 7 11.03 -5.04 13.23
CA GLN A 7 11.28 -4.48 14.56
C GLN A 7 10.40 -3.27 14.89
N LEU A 8 9.60 -2.76 13.94
CA LEU A 8 8.73 -1.62 14.17
C LEU A 8 7.47 -2.07 14.94
N GLU A 9 7.21 -1.41 16.07
CA GLU A 9 5.95 -1.55 16.81
C GLU A 9 4.86 -0.68 16.19
N SER A 10 5.24 0.51 15.68
CA SER A 10 4.35 1.39 14.94
C SER A 10 5.11 2.16 13.88
N CYS A 11 4.41 2.62 12.84
CA CYS A 11 4.95 3.58 11.90
C CYS A 11 3.86 4.46 11.31
N ARG A 12 4.29 5.62 10.82
CA ARG A 12 3.47 6.52 10.03
C ARG A 12 4.26 6.94 8.81
N TYR A 13 3.59 7.06 7.67
CA TYR A 13 4.21 7.60 6.46
C TYR A 13 3.15 8.15 5.52
N GLN A 14 3.62 8.91 4.53
CA GLN A 14 2.82 9.35 3.39
C GLN A 14 3.26 8.58 2.15
N ILE A 15 2.30 8.28 1.29
CA ILE A 15 2.54 7.63 0.01
C ILE A 15 1.75 8.35 -1.07
N THR A 16 2.43 8.71 -2.16
CA THR A 16 1.78 9.14 -3.40
C THR A 16 1.95 8.04 -4.43
N THR A 17 0.86 7.67 -5.09
CA THR A 17 0.84 6.64 -6.10
C THR A 17 0.33 7.19 -7.42
N SER A 18 0.84 6.64 -8.51
CA SER A 18 0.26 6.82 -9.84
C SER A 18 0.09 5.47 -10.51
N MET A 19 -1.01 5.28 -11.24
CA MET A 19 -1.31 4.02 -11.89
C MET A 19 -1.93 4.26 -13.26
N ASP A 20 -1.45 3.55 -14.27
CA ASP A 20 -2.02 3.56 -15.61
C ASP A 20 -3.22 2.62 -15.68
N HIS A 21 -4.36 3.14 -16.11
CA HIS A 21 -5.60 2.40 -16.29
C HIS A 21 -6.04 2.47 -17.76
N PRO A 22 -6.60 1.38 -18.32
CA PRO A 22 -7.15 1.40 -19.67
C PRO A 22 -8.24 2.49 -19.80
N SER A 23 -8.17 3.26 -20.89
CA SER A 23 -9.17 4.29 -21.22
C SER A 23 -9.90 3.93 -22.52
N THR A 24 -11.12 4.46 -22.66
CA THR A 24 -11.90 4.35 -23.91
C THR A 24 -11.59 5.47 -24.90
N GLU A 25 -10.96 6.56 -24.46
CA GLU A 25 -10.67 7.75 -25.28
C GLU A 25 -9.21 7.82 -25.74
N VAL A 26 -8.30 7.36 -24.87
CA VAL A 26 -6.86 7.29 -25.11
C VAL A 26 -6.33 5.90 -24.73
N GLU A 27 -5.06 5.63 -25.00
CA GLU A 27 -4.44 4.32 -24.73
C GLU A 27 -4.48 3.96 -23.23
N TYR A 28 -4.15 4.92 -22.37
CA TYR A 28 -4.29 4.83 -20.91
C TYR A 28 -4.55 6.20 -20.30
N GLU A 29 -5.24 6.20 -19.18
CA GLU A 29 -5.31 7.32 -18.25
C GLU A 29 -4.43 7.04 -17.04
N LYS A 30 -3.76 8.07 -16.52
CA LYS A 30 -2.95 7.96 -15.31
C LYS A 30 -3.70 8.58 -14.15
N ASP A 31 -4.01 7.75 -13.16
CA ASP A 31 -4.67 8.17 -11.92
C ASP A 31 -3.65 8.38 -10.82
N PHE A 32 -3.92 9.36 -9.95
CA PHE A 32 -3.08 9.69 -8.81
C PHE A 32 -3.83 9.50 -7.51
N THR A 33 -3.15 8.98 -6.50
CA THR A 33 -3.69 8.85 -5.14
C THR A 33 -2.65 9.29 -4.12
N GLU A 34 -3.06 10.11 -3.17
CA GLU A 34 -2.26 10.46 -2.00
C GLU A 34 -2.86 9.75 -0.79
N SER A 35 -2.03 9.09 0.00
CA SER A 35 -2.47 8.44 1.23
C SER A 35 -1.55 8.74 2.40
N GLU A 36 -2.15 8.87 3.58
CA GLU A 36 -1.47 8.89 4.86
C GLU A 36 -1.78 7.59 5.58
N VAL A 37 -0.73 6.89 6.01
CA VAL A 37 -0.82 5.55 6.59
C VAL A 37 -0.30 5.59 8.02
N PHE A 38 -1.05 4.97 8.92
CA PHE A 38 -0.69 4.74 10.30
C PHE A 38 -0.83 3.24 10.58
N LEU A 39 0.21 2.67 11.16
CA LEU A 39 0.28 1.26 11.50
C LEU A 39 0.72 1.13 12.94
N GLN A 40 0.08 0.23 13.68
CA GLN A 40 0.54 -0.23 14.97
C GLN A 40 0.41 -1.76 15.00
N GLY A 41 1.55 -2.43 14.99
CA GLY A 41 1.61 -3.88 14.92
C GLY A 41 1.04 -4.53 16.18
N PRO A 42 0.46 -5.74 16.05
CA PRO A 42 0.29 -6.49 14.81
C PRO A 42 -1.05 -6.23 14.07
N ASP A 43 -1.94 -5.41 14.63
CA ASP A 43 -3.38 -5.53 14.39
C ASP A 43 -4.10 -4.18 14.19
N LYS A 44 -3.39 -3.06 14.04
CA LYS A 44 -4.00 -1.73 13.87
C LYS A 44 -3.52 -1.04 12.61
N LEU A 45 -4.47 -0.61 11.78
CA LEU A 45 -4.22 0.10 10.54
C LEU A 45 -5.22 1.24 10.38
N LEU A 46 -4.71 2.41 10.00
CA LEU A 46 -5.51 3.54 9.53
C LEU A 46 -4.90 4.07 8.24
N ILE A 47 -5.72 4.22 7.20
CA ILE A 47 -5.32 4.84 5.94
C ILE A 47 -6.34 5.93 5.59
N HIS A 48 -5.86 7.15 5.41
CA HIS A 48 -6.62 8.21 4.76
C HIS A 48 -6.12 8.34 3.33
N SER A 49 -7.02 8.25 2.35
CA SER A 49 -6.65 8.22 0.93
C SER A 49 -7.50 9.19 0.12
N LYS A 50 -6.88 9.95 -0.77
CA LYS A 50 -7.53 10.88 -1.70
C LYS A 50 -7.03 10.60 -3.11
N GLY A 51 -7.94 10.32 -4.04
CA GLY A 51 -7.60 10.07 -5.44
C GLY A 51 -8.85 9.95 -6.31
N LYS A 52 -8.76 9.16 -7.38
CA LYS A 52 -9.87 8.91 -8.34
C LYS A 52 -11.21 8.60 -7.69
N HIS A 53 -11.21 7.78 -6.65
CA HIS A 53 -12.43 7.34 -5.97
C HIS A 53 -12.88 8.29 -4.83
N GLY A 54 -12.39 9.54 -4.84
CA GLY A 54 -12.68 10.53 -3.82
C GLY A 54 -11.84 10.35 -2.55
N HIS A 55 -12.36 10.87 -1.45
CA HIS A 55 -11.71 10.79 -0.14
C HIS A 55 -12.25 9.60 0.66
N ARG A 56 -11.37 8.68 1.03
CA ARG A 56 -11.68 7.41 1.69
C ARG A 56 -10.84 7.23 2.95
N GLY A 57 -11.41 6.52 3.92
CA GLY A 57 -10.75 6.07 5.14
C GLY A 57 -10.85 4.56 5.26
N PHE A 58 -9.76 3.91 5.64
CA PHE A 58 -9.72 2.50 5.98
C PHE A 58 -9.27 2.37 7.43
N TYR A 59 -10.07 1.71 8.25
CA TYR A 59 -9.87 1.57 9.69
C TYR A 59 -9.84 0.09 10.03
N TYR A 60 -8.91 -0.30 10.89
CA TYR A 60 -8.81 -1.65 11.39
C TYR A 60 -8.21 -1.65 12.79
N ASP A 61 -8.91 -2.30 13.71
CA ASP A 61 -8.61 -2.30 15.15
C ASP A 61 -8.19 -3.67 15.71
N GLY A 62 -8.10 -4.67 14.84
CA GLY A 62 -7.72 -6.05 15.18
C GLY A 62 -8.87 -7.05 15.04
N GLU A 63 -10.10 -6.56 14.89
CA GLU A 63 -11.30 -7.39 14.74
C GLU A 63 -12.16 -6.92 13.56
N LEU A 64 -12.32 -5.61 13.41
CA LEU A 64 -13.22 -5.02 12.41
C LEU A 64 -12.43 -4.21 11.39
N PHE A 65 -12.60 -4.53 10.12
CA PHE A 65 -12.18 -3.66 9.03
C PHE A 65 -13.35 -2.79 8.59
N THR A 66 -13.14 -1.47 8.56
CA THR A 66 -14.12 -0.51 8.08
C THR A 66 -13.57 0.32 6.93
N HIS A 67 -14.28 0.32 5.81
CA HIS A 67 -14.08 1.28 4.73
C HIS A 67 -15.15 2.37 4.82
N TYR A 68 -14.71 3.63 4.77
CA TYR A 68 -15.56 4.81 4.81
C TYR A 68 -15.28 5.74 3.63
N SER A 69 -16.33 6.09 2.88
CA SER A 69 -16.28 7.14 1.86
C SER A 69 -16.70 8.47 2.49
N TYR A 70 -15.76 9.40 2.64
CA TYR A 70 -16.05 10.77 3.07
C TYR A 70 -16.85 11.53 2.02
N SER A 71 -16.59 11.24 0.74
CA SER A 71 -17.26 11.88 -0.39
C SER A 71 -18.75 11.53 -0.47
N GLU A 72 -19.11 10.31 -0.12
CA GLU A 72 -20.50 9.82 -0.22
C GLU A 72 -21.20 9.70 1.15
N ASN A 73 -20.46 9.88 2.24
CA ASN A 73 -20.91 9.68 3.62
C ASN A 73 -21.55 8.28 3.81
N ASN A 74 -20.86 7.24 3.35
CA ASN A 74 -21.26 5.86 3.53
C ASN A 74 -20.08 5.01 3.99
N TYR A 75 -20.37 3.95 4.74
CA TYR A 75 -19.36 3.05 5.28
C TYR A 75 -19.81 1.60 5.18
N THR A 76 -18.85 0.70 5.31
CA THR A 76 -19.08 -0.73 5.43
C THR A 76 -18.08 -1.30 6.42
N THR A 77 -18.53 -2.26 7.21
CA THR A 77 -17.72 -2.89 8.25
C THR A 77 -17.86 -4.39 8.12
N VAL A 78 -16.73 -5.08 8.17
CA VAL A 78 -16.63 -6.53 8.06
C VAL A 78 -15.69 -7.05 9.13
N GLU A 79 -15.92 -8.29 9.55
CA GLU A 79 -14.96 -9.00 10.41
C GLU A 79 -13.68 -9.27 9.61
N ALA A 80 -12.55 -9.08 10.27
CA ALA A 80 -11.23 -9.32 9.72
C ALA A 80 -10.41 -10.21 10.66
N PRO A 81 -9.45 -11.00 10.13
CA PRO A 81 -8.49 -11.73 10.96
C PRO A 81 -7.73 -10.81 11.92
N SER A 82 -7.03 -11.38 12.90
CA SER A 82 -6.38 -10.64 13.99
C SER A 82 -4.99 -10.05 13.68
N THR A 83 -4.58 -10.00 12.41
CA THR A 83 -3.32 -9.36 12.01
C THR A 83 -3.52 -8.51 10.77
N ILE A 84 -2.74 -7.43 10.63
CA ILE A 84 -2.77 -6.54 9.47
C ILE A 84 -2.55 -7.32 8.17
N ILE A 85 -1.56 -8.21 8.15
CA ILE A 85 -1.23 -9.01 6.96
C ILE A 85 -2.42 -9.90 6.55
N SER A 86 -2.95 -10.69 7.49
CA SER A 86 -4.10 -11.56 7.20
C SER A 86 -5.36 -10.77 6.85
N MET A 87 -5.54 -9.58 7.42
CA MET A 87 -6.61 -8.65 7.06
C MET A 87 -6.45 -8.17 5.62
N ILE A 88 -5.26 -7.72 5.21
CA ILE A 88 -4.98 -7.29 3.83
C ILE A 88 -5.30 -8.41 2.84
N ASP A 89 -4.81 -9.63 3.10
CA ASP A 89 -5.05 -10.79 2.24
C ASP A 89 -6.56 -11.11 2.11
N THR A 90 -7.27 -11.09 3.25
CA THR A 90 -8.70 -11.40 3.30
C THR A 90 -9.52 -10.36 2.56
N ILE A 91 -9.25 -9.09 2.81
CA ILE A 91 -9.96 -7.97 2.21
C ILE A 91 -9.67 -7.88 0.70
N ASN A 92 -8.43 -8.17 0.29
CA ASN A 92 -8.08 -8.27 -1.13
C ASN A 92 -8.82 -9.43 -1.82
N SER A 93 -8.74 -10.63 -1.26
CA SER A 93 -9.33 -11.84 -1.85
C SER A 93 -10.86 -11.74 -1.94
N GLN A 94 -11.51 -11.28 -0.88
CA GLN A 94 -12.96 -11.25 -0.80
C GLN A 94 -13.59 -10.03 -1.48
N TYR A 95 -12.92 -8.88 -1.46
CA TYR A 95 -13.54 -7.61 -1.89
C TYR A 95 -12.77 -6.89 -3.00
N GLY A 96 -11.59 -7.36 -3.38
CA GLY A 96 -10.75 -6.75 -4.41
C GLY A 96 -10.21 -5.38 -4.02
N VAL A 97 -10.13 -5.09 -2.72
CA VAL A 97 -9.49 -3.87 -2.24
C VAL A 97 -7.98 -4.14 -2.21
N ASP A 98 -7.27 -3.47 -3.10
CA ASP A 98 -5.81 -3.50 -3.12
C ASP A 98 -5.26 -2.50 -2.09
N PHE A 99 -4.17 -2.88 -1.43
CA PHE A 99 -3.33 -2.00 -0.62
C PHE A 99 -1.96 -1.92 -1.30
N PRO A 100 -1.84 -1.09 -2.36
CA PRO A 100 -0.66 -1.10 -3.19
C PRO A 100 0.56 -0.72 -2.38
N ALA A 101 1.64 -1.49 -2.58
CA ALA A 101 2.84 -1.38 -1.79
C ALA A 101 2.59 -1.62 -0.29
N ALA A 102 1.77 -2.61 0.06
CA ALA A 102 1.81 -3.20 1.40
C ALA A 102 2.86 -4.32 1.50
N ASP A 103 3.34 -4.83 0.36
CA ASP A 103 4.17 -6.03 0.25
C ASP A 103 5.47 -5.94 1.06
N PHE A 104 6.04 -4.76 1.24
CA PHE A 104 7.26 -4.59 2.04
C PHE A 104 7.06 -4.80 3.54
N PHE A 105 5.81 -4.83 4.03
CA PHE A 105 5.50 -5.23 5.39
C PHE A 105 5.44 -6.75 5.58
N TYR A 106 5.45 -7.51 4.49
CA TYR A 106 5.48 -8.97 4.57
C TYR A 106 6.90 -9.42 4.92
N PRO A 107 7.07 -10.26 5.96
CA PRO A 107 8.39 -10.78 6.31
C PRO A 107 9.08 -11.51 5.16
N THR A 108 8.30 -12.12 4.27
CA THR A 108 8.76 -12.89 3.11
C THR A 108 9.16 -12.03 1.92
N PHE A 109 8.93 -10.72 1.92
CA PHE A 109 9.13 -9.85 0.75
C PHE A 109 10.47 -10.05 0.03
N THR A 110 11.56 -10.20 0.78
CA THR A 110 12.89 -10.40 0.18
C THR A 110 13.03 -11.78 -0.45
N ASP A 111 12.51 -12.81 0.20
CA ASP A 111 12.52 -14.18 -0.32
C ASP A 111 11.61 -14.29 -1.55
N ASP A 112 10.42 -13.68 -1.49
CA ASP A 112 9.48 -13.62 -2.61
C ASP A 112 10.08 -12.92 -3.84
N LEU A 113 10.87 -11.85 -3.63
CA LEU A 113 11.60 -11.20 -4.72
C LEU A 113 12.68 -12.09 -5.33
N LEU A 114 13.36 -12.90 -4.52
CA LEU A 114 14.41 -13.80 -4.99
C LEU A 114 13.85 -15.03 -5.71
N GLU A 115 12.69 -15.52 -5.27
CA GLU A 115 12.05 -16.72 -5.81
C GLU A 115 11.24 -16.44 -7.08
N ASN A 116 10.54 -15.30 -7.15
CA ASN A 116 9.59 -15.01 -8.23
C ASN A 116 10.19 -14.24 -9.42
N PHE A 117 11.45 -13.78 -9.32
CA PHE A 117 12.10 -13.01 -10.38
C PHE A 117 13.31 -13.72 -10.97
N ASP A 118 13.31 -13.88 -12.30
CA ASP A 118 14.41 -14.51 -13.04
C ASP A 118 15.74 -13.76 -12.91
N LYS A 119 15.66 -12.44 -12.71
CA LYS A 119 16.82 -11.57 -12.63
C LYS A 119 16.61 -10.50 -11.57
N LEU A 120 17.51 -10.48 -10.58
CA LEU A 120 17.61 -9.44 -9.55
C LEU A 120 18.98 -8.76 -9.64
N VAL A 121 19.00 -7.43 -9.75
CA VAL A 121 20.23 -6.65 -9.95
C VAL A 121 20.27 -5.44 -9.04
N PHE A 122 21.42 -5.22 -8.41
CA PHE A 122 21.76 -3.96 -7.78
C PHE A 122 22.36 -3.00 -8.83
N LEU A 123 21.69 -1.87 -9.06
CA LEU A 123 22.04 -0.86 -10.07
C LEU A 123 22.88 0.30 -9.49
N GLY A 124 23.39 0.14 -8.27
CA GLY A 124 24.22 1.12 -7.59
C GLY A 124 23.44 2.17 -6.81
N ASN A 125 24.15 3.21 -6.39
CA ASN A 125 23.58 4.32 -5.62
C ASN A 125 22.99 5.37 -6.57
N LYS A 126 21.81 5.89 -6.22
CA LYS A 126 21.07 6.93 -6.95
C LYS A 126 20.58 7.99 -5.99
N TYR A 127 20.35 9.20 -6.48
CA TYR A 127 19.74 10.29 -5.72
C TYR A 127 18.27 10.45 -6.14
N VAL A 128 17.33 10.23 -5.23
CA VAL A 128 15.87 10.20 -5.49
C VAL A 128 15.14 10.83 -4.32
N GLU A 129 14.15 11.69 -4.59
CA GLU A 129 13.36 12.40 -3.56
C GLU A 129 14.22 13.07 -2.45
N GLY A 130 15.38 13.62 -2.83
CA GLY A 130 16.28 14.28 -1.88
C GLY A 130 17.13 13.34 -1.02
N LYS A 131 17.17 12.03 -1.32
CA LYS A 131 17.91 11.01 -0.56
C LYS A 131 18.86 10.22 -1.44
N ASP A 132 20.03 9.87 -0.90
CA ASP A 132 20.86 8.80 -1.44
C ASP A 132 20.15 7.45 -1.23
N CYS A 133 20.01 6.68 -2.29
CA CYS A 133 19.25 5.44 -2.32
C CYS A 133 20.05 4.31 -2.99
N PHE A 134 19.89 3.09 -2.49
CA PHE A 134 20.20 1.87 -3.21
C PHE A 134 19.12 1.61 -4.28
N HIS A 135 19.52 1.41 -5.52
CA HIS A 135 18.60 1.08 -6.62
C HIS A 135 18.68 -0.41 -6.93
N ILE A 136 17.57 -1.11 -6.73
CA ILE A 136 17.42 -2.54 -6.99
C ILE A 136 16.39 -2.70 -8.11
N ALA A 137 16.64 -3.60 -9.05
CA ALA A 137 15.70 -3.97 -10.10
C ALA A 137 15.53 -5.48 -10.16
N ALA A 138 14.28 -5.92 -10.26
CA ALA A 138 13.88 -7.32 -10.42
C ALA A 138 13.04 -7.45 -11.70
N THR A 139 13.29 -8.46 -12.53
CA THR A 139 12.48 -8.70 -13.74
C THR A 139 12.23 -10.18 -13.97
N ASN A 140 11.01 -10.50 -14.39
CA ASN A 140 10.60 -11.78 -14.96
C ASN A 140 9.82 -11.55 -16.26
N ASP A 141 9.16 -12.59 -16.79
CA ASP A 141 8.35 -12.54 -18.00
C ASP A 141 7.16 -11.57 -17.91
N LYS A 142 6.61 -11.34 -16.72
CA LYS A 142 5.41 -10.53 -16.49
C LYS A 142 5.67 -9.13 -15.95
N LEU A 143 6.67 -8.97 -15.09
CA LEU A 143 6.89 -7.77 -14.30
C LEU A 143 8.33 -7.29 -14.41
N ASN A 144 8.48 -5.97 -14.45
CA ASN A 144 9.73 -5.29 -14.15
C ASN A 144 9.50 -4.37 -12.95
N VAL A 145 10.13 -4.71 -11.83
CA VAL A 145 10.03 -4.00 -10.56
C VAL A 145 11.34 -3.27 -10.31
N GLN A 146 11.24 -2.00 -9.93
CA GLN A 146 12.36 -1.21 -9.44
C GLN A 146 12.03 -0.66 -8.06
N LEU A 147 13.01 -0.75 -7.17
CA LEU A 147 12.92 -0.29 -5.80
C LEU A 147 14.10 0.63 -5.50
N TRP A 148 13.79 1.80 -4.93
CA TRP A 148 14.77 2.71 -4.37
C TRP A 148 14.62 2.69 -2.85
N VAL A 149 15.64 2.20 -2.18
CA VAL A 149 15.70 2.08 -0.72
C VAL A 149 16.68 3.12 -0.19
N ALA A 150 16.30 3.88 0.83
CA ALA A 150 17.19 4.87 1.43
C ALA A 150 18.51 4.22 1.87
N ASN A 151 19.65 4.82 1.48
CA ASN A 151 20.97 4.40 1.92
C ASN A 151 21.29 5.06 3.27
N ASP A 152 20.54 4.64 4.29
CA ASP A 152 20.70 5.08 5.68
C ASP A 152 20.51 3.88 6.63
N ALA A 153 20.53 4.14 7.94
CA ALA A 153 20.37 3.07 8.93
C ALA A 153 18.98 2.39 8.85
N MET A 154 17.95 3.10 8.42
CA MET A 154 16.57 2.62 8.42
C MET A 154 16.25 1.81 7.16
N ASN A 155 16.93 2.08 6.04
CA ASN A 155 16.75 1.34 4.78
C ASN A 155 15.27 1.25 4.37
N MET A 156 14.53 2.36 4.48
CA MET A 156 13.11 2.39 4.10
C MET A 156 12.92 2.59 2.60
N PRO A 157 11.85 2.05 2.01
CA PRO A 157 11.49 2.37 0.63
C PRO A 157 11.26 3.88 0.49
N VAL A 158 11.84 4.44 -0.56
CA VAL A 158 11.67 5.83 -0.99
C VAL A 158 10.81 5.89 -2.24
N LYS A 159 11.02 4.95 -3.16
CA LYS A 159 10.27 4.88 -4.41
C LYS A 159 10.16 3.45 -4.90
N MET A 160 9.08 3.14 -5.59
CA MET A 160 8.83 1.86 -6.25
C MET A 160 8.22 2.12 -7.63
N LEU A 161 8.62 1.32 -8.62
CA LEU A 161 8.03 1.29 -9.94
C LEU A 161 7.76 -0.17 -10.31
N ILE A 162 6.56 -0.46 -10.78
CA ILE A 162 6.15 -1.76 -11.31
C ILE A 162 5.66 -1.53 -12.74
N ILE A 163 6.22 -2.28 -13.68
CA ILE A 163 5.83 -2.27 -15.09
C ILE A 163 5.28 -3.66 -15.43
N HIS A 164 4.06 -3.71 -15.97
CA HIS A 164 3.41 -4.96 -16.39
C HIS A 164 3.76 -5.30 -17.84
N ASN A 165 4.81 -6.08 -18.04
CA ASN A 165 5.29 -6.51 -19.36
C ASN A 165 4.30 -7.45 -20.09
N ASP A 166 3.46 -8.15 -19.33
CA ASP A 166 2.45 -9.08 -19.85
C ASP A 166 1.16 -8.41 -20.35
N GLN A 167 1.07 -7.08 -20.20
CA GLN A 167 -0.10 -6.31 -20.61
C GLN A 167 0.22 -5.38 -21.80
N PRO A 168 -0.75 -5.15 -22.71
CA PRO A 168 -0.58 -4.20 -23.80
C PRO A 168 -0.15 -2.83 -23.30
N HIS A 169 0.82 -2.22 -24.00
CA HIS A 169 1.37 -0.89 -23.68
C HIS A 169 2.12 -0.78 -22.35
N SER A 170 2.31 -1.89 -21.64
CA SER A 170 3.13 -1.98 -20.43
C SER A 170 2.75 -0.96 -19.35
N PRO A 171 1.51 -1.01 -18.83
CA PRO A 171 1.02 -0.06 -17.83
C PRO A 171 1.89 -0.10 -16.58
N GLN A 172 1.99 1.05 -15.95
CA GLN A 172 2.91 1.27 -14.84
C GLN A 172 2.17 1.66 -13.57
N TYR A 173 2.68 1.15 -12.47
CA TYR A 173 2.35 1.60 -11.12
C TYR A 173 3.62 2.19 -10.49
N GLU A 174 3.50 3.40 -9.96
CA GLU A 174 4.58 4.10 -9.28
C GLU A 174 4.12 4.50 -7.88
N ALA A 175 4.99 4.30 -6.88
CA ALA A 175 4.75 4.74 -5.51
C ALA A 175 5.96 5.51 -4.99
N THR A 176 5.70 6.63 -4.33
CA THR A 176 6.71 7.44 -3.67
C THR A 176 6.36 7.57 -2.19
N PHE A 177 7.31 7.22 -1.32
CA PHE A 177 7.14 7.22 0.13
C PHE A 177 7.86 8.41 0.74
N THR A 178 7.16 9.14 1.59
CA THR A 178 7.67 10.33 2.25
C THR A 178 7.26 10.35 3.72
N SER A 179 7.89 11.23 4.50
CA SER A 179 7.47 11.53 5.87
C SER A 179 7.41 10.30 6.80
N TRP A 180 8.35 9.37 6.66
CA TRP A 180 8.48 8.21 7.55
C TRP A 180 8.72 8.66 8.99
N GLU A 181 7.87 8.20 9.89
CA GLU A 181 8.01 8.28 11.34
C GLU A 181 7.99 6.86 11.92
N PHE A 182 8.97 6.54 12.78
CA PHE A 182 9.17 5.20 13.34
C PHE A 182 8.83 5.17 14.81
N ASN A 183 8.08 4.15 15.22
CA ASN A 183 7.58 3.96 16.57
C ASN A 183 6.93 5.22 17.19
N PRO A 184 6.09 6.00 16.45
CA PRO A 184 5.38 7.11 17.05
C PRO A 184 4.37 6.62 18.10
N VAL A 185 4.10 7.47 19.09
CA VAL A 185 3.01 7.23 20.04
C VAL A 185 1.68 7.54 19.36
N LEU A 186 0.96 6.50 18.95
CA LEU A 186 -0.33 6.59 18.29
C LEU A 186 -1.47 6.32 19.29
N PRO A 187 -2.46 7.22 19.44
CA PRO A 187 -3.62 6.94 20.26
C PRO A 187 -4.44 5.80 19.64
N THR A 188 -4.76 4.76 20.42
CA THR A 188 -5.50 3.59 19.91
C THR A 188 -6.86 3.95 19.30
N SER A 189 -7.47 5.05 19.76
CA SER A 189 -8.76 5.54 19.27
C SER A 189 -8.77 5.95 17.80
N ILE A 190 -7.61 6.24 17.19
CA ILE A 190 -7.57 6.62 15.76
C ILE A 190 -7.89 5.44 14.84
N PHE A 191 -7.67 4.21 15.31
CA PHE A 191 -7.85 2.99 14.54
C PHE A 191 -9.30 2.48 14.55
N SER A 192 -10.11 2.96 15.49
CA SER A 192 -11.52 2.59 15.60
C SER A 192 -12.39 3.57 14.81
N PHE A 193 -13.28 3.04 13.96
CA PHE A 193 -14.24 3.87 13.24
C PHE A 193 -15.50 4.11 14.08
N THR A 194 -15.91 5.38 14.20
CA THR A 194 -17.23 5.76 14.68
C THR A 194 -17.99 6.46 13.55
N PRO A 195 -19.16 5.94 13.12
CA PRO A 195 -19.93 6.54 12.04
C PRO A 195 -20.29 8.00 12.34
N PRO A 196 -19.94 8.97 11.47
CA PRO A 196 -20.35 10.35 11.67
C PRO A 196 -21.87 10.51 11.45
N PRO A 197 -22.46 11.63 11.91
CA PRO A 197 -23.89 11.89 11.72
C PRO A 197 -24.32 11.77 10.25
N GLY A 198 -25.38 10.99 10.01
CA GLY A 198 -25.94 10.77 8.67
C GLY A 198 -25.18 9.77 7.80
N ALA A 199 -24.10 9.15 8.31
CA ALA A 199 -23.38 8.11 7.59
C ALA A 199 -24.27 6.88 7.36
N ARG A 200 -24.28 6.38 6.12
CA ARG A 200 -25.10 5.23 5.74
C ARG A 200 -24.26 3.96 5.71
N LEU A 201 -24.71 2.93 6.43
CA LEU A 201 -24.16 1.59 6.28
C LEU A 201 -24.56 1.03 4.91
N ILE A 202 -23.57 0.58 4.14
CA ILE A 202 -23.77 -0.10 2.85
C ILE A 202 -23.22 -1.52 2.91
N ALA A 203 -23.90 -2.44 2.23
CA ALA A 203 -23.42 -3.80 2.05
C ALA A 203 -22.38 -3.81 0.91
N ILE A 204 -21.20 -4.36 1.18
CA ILE A 204 -20.28 -4.77 0.13
C ILE A 204 -20.66 -6.18 -0.32
N LEU A 205 -20.71 -6.38 -1.64
CA LEU A 205 -20.83 -7.72 -2.21
C LEU A 205 -19.43 -8.31 -2.37
N PRO A 206 -19.20 -9.56 -1.94
CA PRO A 206 -17.95 -10.23 -2.22
C PRO A 206 -17.72 -10.33 -3.75
N LYS A 207 -16.45 -10.31 -4.14
CA LYS A 207 -16.01 -10.49 -5.53
C LYS A 207 -16.62 -11.77 -6.07
N LYS A 208 -17.27 -11.70 -7.24
CA LYS A 208 -17.76 -12.90 -7.92
C LYS A 208 -16.54 -13.70 -8.39
N HIS A 209 -16.46 -14.97 -7.95
CA HIS A 209 -15.51 -15.95 -8.47
C HIS A 209 -15.81 -16.31 -9.92
#